data_AF-X1BM41-F1
#
_entry.id   AF-X1BM41-F1
#
_cell.length_a   1.000
_cell.length_b   1.000
_cell.length_c   1.000
_cell.angle_alpha   90.00
_cell.angle_beta   90.00
_cell.angle_gamma   90.00
#
_symmetry.space_group_name_H-M   'P 1'
#
loop_
_entity.id
_entity.type
_entity.pdbx_description
1 polymer ?
#
loop_
_entity_poly.entity_id
_entity_poly.type
_entity_poly.pdbx_seq_one_letter_code
_entity_poly.pdbx_strand_id
1 'polypeptide(L)' 'MSILQALLIHGMIILGMVHGDHYGPVSIDSPDSRVGEQCRSYGERIARLVLRLKG' A
#
# COMPACT_ATOMS: atom_id res chain seq x y z
N MET A 1 -12.67 3.92 -3.23
CA MET A 1 -11.98 4.79 -2.24
C MET A 1 -12.45 4.61 -0.79
N SER A 2 -13.50 3.82 -0.52
CA SER A 2 -14.11 3.71 0.81
C SER A 2 -13.18 3.18 1.90
N ILE A 3 -12.27 2.25 1.57
CA ILE A 3 -11.31 1.73 2.55
C ILE A 3 -10.35 2.82 3.04
N LEU A 4 -9.82 3.66 2.15
CA LEU A 4 -8.91 4.73 2.54
C LEU A 4 -9.62 5.78 3.40
N GLN A 5 -10.88 6.10 3.08
CA GLN A 5 -11.69 7.00 3.92
C GLN A 5 -11.91 6.42 5.31
N ALA A 6 -12.19 5.12 5.43
CA ALA A 6 -12.29 4.47 6.74
C ALA A 6 -10.98 4.58 7.53
N LEU A 7 -9.82 4.32 6.89
CA LEU A 7 -8.52 4.46 7.55
C LEU A 7 -8.25 5.90 8.03
N LEU A 8 -8.62 6.91 7.22
CA LEU A 8 -8.52 8.32 7.61
C LEU A 8 -9.40 8.66 8.83
N ILE A 9 -10.64 8.15 8.87
CA ILE A 9 -11.56 8.35 10.00
C ILE A 9 -10.96 7.80 11.30
N HIS A 10 -10.19 6.71 11.22
CA HIS A 10 -9.50 6.10 12.37
C HIS A 10 -8.14 6.75 12.68
N GLY A 11 -7.77 7.84 12.01
CA GLY A 11 -6.52 8.57 12.25
C GLY A 11 -5.26 7.84 11.78
N MET A 12 -5.39 6.90 10.84
CA MET A 12 -4.24 6.17 10.31
C MET A 12 -3.47 6.98 9.28
N ILE A 13 -2.14 6.82 9.27
CA ILE A 13 -1.27 7.33 8.20
C ILE A 13 -1.37 6.37 7.00
N ILE A 14 -1.75 6.90 5.84
CA ILE A 14 -1.94 6.12 4.61
C ILE A 14 -0.77 6.35 3.67
N LEU A 15 -0.09 5.26 3.28
CA LEU A 15 1.00 5.29 2.32
C LEU A 15 0.49 4.94 0.92
N GLY A 16 0.73 5.80 -0.06
CA GLY A 16 0.49 5.50 -1.48
C GLY A 16 1.76 5.10 -2.23
N MET A 17 1.63 4.93 -3.55
CA MET A 17 2.72 4.66 -4.48
C MET A 17 2.82 5.75 -5.56
N VAL A 18 3.97 6.39 -5.70
CA VAL A 18 4.18 7.43 -6.73
C VAL A 18 4.19 6.83 -8.15
N HIS A 19 4.60 5.56 -8.27
CA HIS A 19 4.65 4.84 -9.53
C HIS A 19 3.84 3.55 -9.45
N GLY A 20 3.16 3.19 -10.54
CA GLY A 20 2.27 2.03 -10.61
C GLY A 20 0.91 2.34 -9.98
N ASP A 21 0.38 1.37 -9.24
CA ASP A 21 -0.96 1.46 -8.67
C ASP A 21 -0.98 2.35 -7.42
N HIS A 22 -1.45 3.58 -7.59
CA HIS A 22 -1.22 4.68 -6.64
C HIS A 22 -1.78 4.47 -5.23
N TYR A 23 -2.85 3.70 -5.11
CA TYR A 23 -3.56 3.47 -3.85
C TYR A 23 -3.26 2.09 -3.24
N GLY A 24 -2.29 1.37 -3.79
CA GLY A 24 -1.95 0.00 -3.43
C GLY A 24 -2.03 -0.94 -4.64
N PRO A 25 -1.46 -2.15 -4.57
CA PRO A 25 -1.40 -3.11 -5.69
C PRO A 25 -2.77 -3.44 -6.27
N VAL A 26 -2.87 -3.50 -7.60
CA VAL A 26 -4.11 -3.85 -8.30
C VAL A 26 -3.90 -5.09 -9.18
N SER A 27 -4.74 -6.10 -8.95
CA SER A 27 -4.90 -7.27 -9.82
C SER A 27 -6.14 -7.10 -10.68
N ILE A 28 -5.98 -7.27 -12.00
CA ILE A 28 -7.09 -7.35 -12.95
C ILE A 28 -7.17 -8.81 -13.37
N ASP A 29 -8.38 -9.38 -13.34
CA ASP A 29 -8.62 -10.81 -13.51
C ASP A 29 -7.81 -11.66 -12.50
N SER A 30 -6.73 -12.28 -12.96
CA SER A 30 -5.87 -13.14 -12.15
C SER A 30 -4.52 -12.47 -11.83
N PRO A 31 -3.97 -12.67 -10.62
CA PRO A 31 -2.65 -12.14 -10.27
C PRO A 31 -1.56 -12.68 -11.19
N ASP A 32 -0.70 -11.78 -11.66
CA ASP A 32 0.52 -12.09 -12.41
C ASP A 32 1.78 -11.78 -11.57
N SER A 33 2.96 -11.95 -12.18
CA SER A 33 4.24 -11.64 -11.52
C SER A 33 4.35 -10.16 -11.10
N ARG A 34 3.80 -9.24 -11.90
CA ARG A 34 3.79 -7.79 -11.61
C ARG A 34 2.99 -7.50 -10.34
N VAL A 35 1.81 -8.09 -10.18
CA VAL A 35 1.00 -7.96 -8.96
C VAL A 35 1.79 -8.46 -7.75
N GLY A 36 2.45 -9.62 -7.87
CA GLY A 36 3.28 -10.19 -6.81
C GLY A 36 4.47 -9.29 -6.42
N GLU A 37 5.12 -8.64 -7.38
CA GLU A 37 6.19 -7.67 -7.13
C GLU A 37 5.68 -6.39 -6.46
N GLN A 38 4.54 -5.87 -6.91
CA GLN A 38 3.92 -4.69 -6.31
C GLN A 38 3.49 -4.94 -4.87
N CYS A 39 2.88 -6.10 -4.57
CA CYS A 39 2.52 -6.50 -3.20
C CYS A 39 3.74 -6.53 -2.27
N ARG A 40 4.85 -7.14 -2.72
CA ARG A 40 6.10 -7.18 -1.95
C ARG A 40 6.67 -5.77 -1.73
N SER A 41 6.80 -4.99 -2.80
CA SER A 41 7.30 -3.61 -2.74
C SER A 41 6.46 -2.71 -1.83
N TYR A 42 5.14 -2.83 -1.88
CA TYR A 42 4.22 -2.07 -1.03
C TYR A 42 4.34 -2.48 0.44
N GLY A 43 4.36 -3.79 0.73
CA GLY A 43 4.57 -4.31 2.08
C GLY A 43 5.91 -3.87 2.69
N GLU A 44 7.00 -3.95 1.93
CA GLU A 44 8.31 -3.46 2.39
C GLU A 44 8.29 -1.96 2.70
N ARG A 45 7.60 -1.14 1.91
CA ARG A 45 7.49 0.31 2.14
C ARG A 45 6.70 0.61 3.41
N ILE A 46 5.62 -0.13 3.66
CA ILE A 46 4.86 -0.04 4.92
C ILE A 46 5.77 -0.42 6.10
N ALA A 47 6.48 -1.55 6.01
CA ALA A 47 7.40 -1.99 7.07
C ALA A 47 8.49 -0.95 7.34
N ARG A 48 9.11 -0.39 6.29
CA ARG A 48 10.10 0.69 6.40
C ARG A 48 9.52 1.95 7.04
N LEU A 49 8.29 2.34 6.68
CA LEU A 49 7.61 3.48 7.28
C LEU A 49 7.38 3.25 8.78
N VAL A 50 6.86 2.08 9.14
CA VAL A 50 6.64 1.68 10.55
C VAL A 50 7.96 1.76 11.32
N LEU A 51 9.03 1.15 10.81
CA LEU A 51 10.35 1.16 11.47
C LEU A 51 10.92 2.56 11.67
N ARG A 52 10.62 3.51 10.77
CA ARG A 52 11.05 4.92 10.91
C ARG A 52 10.21 5.72 11.90
N LEU A 53 8.94 5.36 12.05
CA LEU A 53 8.01 6.02 12.97
C LEU A 53 8.05 5.40 14.38
N LYS A 54 8.58 4.19 14.52
CA LYS A 54 8.92 3.61 15.82
C LYS A 54 10.12 4.40 16.36
N GLY A 55 9.91 5.13 17.44
CA GLY A 55 10.98 5.76 18.23
C GLY A 55 11.93 4.73 18.82
#